data_AF-F4XTC3-F1
#
_entry.id   AF-F4XTC3-F1
#
_cell.length_a   1.000
_cell.length_b   1.000
_cell.length_c   1.000
_cell.angle_alpha   90.00
_cell.angle_beta   90.00
_cell.angle_gamma   90.00
#
_symmetry.space_group_name_H-M   'P 1'
#
loop_
_entity.id
_entity.type
_entity.pdbx_description
1 polymer ?
#
loop_
_entity_poly.entity_id
_entity_poly.type
_entity_poly.pdbx_seq_one_letter_code
_entity_poly.pdbx_strand_id
1 'polypeptide(L)'
;MLTPNGIIDARELGQLCRKANNLEVSLEELEVTKISHIGMGERACVDTCSNFAKDEGILIGSYSQGMILVSSETHPLPYMPTRPFRVNAGAIHSYLVSSVSQTNYLSELSSGHKVLGVNCDGKAREIVVGRMKIEVRPLLSIDAVSQSGIPVNVIVQDDWHVRVLGPGGKVLNVTELKPGDKLLGHTAPSGRHVGLPVKESCLEK
;
A
#
# COMPACT_ATOMS: atom_id res chain seq x y z
N MET A 1 -1.33 24.54 -27.98
CA MET A 1 -2.28 24.36 -26.86
C MET A 1 -3.48 23.61 -27.42
N LEU A 2 -3.72 22.37 -27.02
CA LEU A 2 -4.90 21.62 -27.45
C LEU A 2 -6.06 21.99 -26.53
N THR A 3 -6.96 22.84 -27.00
CA THR A 3 -8.20 23.21 -26.29
C THR A 3 -9.29 22.19 -26.64
N PRO A 4 -9.85 21.45 -25.67
CA PRO A 4 -10.96 20.52 -25.92
C PRO A 4 -12.20 21.29 -26.38
N ASN A 5 -12.83 20.88 -27.48
CA ASN A 5 -14.02 21.53 -28.03
C ASN A 5 -15.33 20.86 -27.58
N GLY A 6 -15.28 19.96 -26.60
CA GLY A 6 -16.45 19.29 -26.04
C GLY A 6 -16.17 18.40 -24.83
N ILE A 7 -17.24 17.87 -24.22
CA ILE A 7 -17.17 16.99 -23.03
C ILE A 7 -16.45 15.66 -23.35
N ILE A 8 -16.58 15.16 -24.58
CA ILE A 8 -15.92 13.93 -25.05
C ILE A 8 -14.40 14.16 -25.16
N ASP A 9 -13.98 15.29 -25.74
CA ASP A 9 -12.57 15.68 -25.87
C ASP A 9 -11.88 15.87 -24.51
N ALA A 10 -12.60 16.38 -23.50
CA ALA A 10 -12.05 16.54 -22.15
C ALA A 10 -11.80 15.19 -21.47
N ARG A 11 -12.65 14.18 -21.72
CA ARG A 11 -12.49 12.82 -21.19
C ARG A 11 -11.35 12.09 -21.88
N GLU A 12 -11.25 12.19 -23.21
CA GLU A 12 -10.14 11.60 -23.97
C GLU A 12 -8.80 12.27 -23.63
N LEU A 13 -8.77 13.60 -23.50
CA LEU A 13 -7.59 14.32 -23.02
C LEU A 13 -7.23 13.90 -21.59
N GLY A 14 -8.21 13.76 -20.70
CA GLY A 14 -8.01 13.26 -19.34
C GLY A 14 -7.45 11.83 -19.32
N GLN A 15 -7.88 10.97 -20.25
CA GLN A 15 -7.33 9.61 -20.40
C GLN A 15 -5.91 9.62 -20.98
N LEU A 16 -5.61 10.51 -21.94
CA LEU A 16 -4.28 10.68 -22.51
C LEU A 16 -3.28 11.23 -21.47
N CYS A 17 -3.67 12.22 -20.68
CA CYS A 17 -2.85 12.73 -19.56
C CYS A 17 -2.59 11.67 -18.49
N ARG A 18 -3.59 10.82 -18.17
CA ARG A 18 -3.39 9.68 -17.25
C ARG A 18 -2.44 8.63 -17.83
N LYS A 19 -2.53 8.34 -19.14
CA LYS A 19 -1.60 7.45 -19.84
C LYS A 19 -0.18 8.03 -19.93
N ALA A 20 -0.02 9.35 -19.89
CA ALA A 20 1.29 10.01 -19.95
C ALA A 20 2.06 9.98 -18.62
N ASN A 21 1.38 9.74 -17.49
CA ASN A 21 2.02 9.54 -16.19
C ASN A 21 2.29 8.04 -15.96
N ASN A 22 3.29 7.49 -16.65
CA ASN A 22 3.84 6.16 -16.34
C ASN A 22 4.65 6.25 -15.04
N LEU A 23 3.94 6.29 -13.90
CA LEU A 23 4.59 6.10 -12.61
C LEU A 23 4.88 4.62 -12.45
N GLU A 24 6.11 4.28 -12.10
CA GLU A 24 6.52 2.91 -11.83
C GLU A 24 7.22 2.85 -10.47
N VAL A 25 6.96 1.77 -9.75
CA VAL A 25 7.62 1.44 -8.50
C VAL A 25 8.29 0.08 -8.67
N SER A 26 9.59 0.02 -8.39
CA SER A 26 10.33 -1.24 -8.43
C SER A 26 9.84 -2.15 -7.31
N LEU A 27 9.08 -3.19 -7.66
CA LEU A 27 8.69 -4.22 -6.73
C LEU A 27 9.72 -5.33 -6.67
N GLU A 28 9.85 -5.94 -5.51
CA GLU A 28 10.67 -7.12 -5.27
C GLU A 28 9.92 -8.14 -4.41
N GLU A 29 10.45 -9.36 -4.39
CA GLU A 29 9.93 -10.41 -3.52
C GLU A 29 10.51 -10.25 -2.11
N LEU A 30 9.62 -10.25 -1.13
CA LEU A 30 9.95 -10.31 0.29
C LEU A 30 9.61 -11.71 0.81
N GLU A 31 10.48 -12.28 1.63
CA GLU A 31 10.21 -13.54 2.33
C GLU A 31 9.74 -13.26 3.75
N VAL A 32 8.58 -13.77 4.12
CA VAL A 32 8.08 -13.71 5.50
C VAL A 32 9.05 -14.45 6.40
N THR A 33 9.49 -13.81 7.48
CA THR A 33 10.38 -14.39 8.48
C THR A 33 9.63 -14.69 9.78
N LYS A 34 8.61 -13.89 10.12
CA LYS A 34 7.83 -14.06 11.35
C LYS A 34 6.43 -13.42 11.21
N ILE A 35 5.46 -14.07 11.83
CA ILE A 35 4.11 -13.54 12.06
C ILE A 35 3.86 -13.48 13.57
N SER A 36 3.37 -12.35 14.07
CA SER A 36 3.09 -12.17 15.50
C SER A 36 1.74 -11.49 15.74
N HIS A 37 0.89 -12.08 16.57
CA HIS A 37 -0.32 -11.41 17.09
C HIS A 37 0.10 -10.48 18.23
N ILE A 38 -0.10 -9.17 18.08
CA ILE A 38 0.50 -8.16 18.98
C ILE A 38 -0.53 -7.41 19.84
N GLY A 39 -1.76 -7.90 19.90
CA GLY A 39 -2.82 -7.36 20.76
C GLY A 39 -3.65 -6.27 20.08
N MET A 40 -4.26 -5.39 20.89
CA MET A 40 -5.19 -4.38 20.41
C MET A 40 -4.47 -3.06 20.09
N GLY A 41 -4.85 -2.40 19.00
CA GLY A 41 -4.36 -1.07 18.68
C GLY A 41 -5.16 -0.38 17.58
N GLU A 42 -4.81 0.88 17.29
CA GLU A 42 -5.45 1.67 16.24
C GLU A 42 -4.89 1.34 14.86
N ARG A 43 -5.80 1.10 13.91
CA ARG A 43 -5.46 0.87 12.51
C ARG A 43 -6.33 1.69 11.58
N ALA A 44 -5.80 2.00 10.41
CA ALA A 44 -6.48 2.80 9.40
C ALA A 44 -6.86 1.97 8.17
N CYS A 45 -8.10 2.12 7.68
CA CYS A 45 -8.43 1.86 6.28
C CYS A 45 -8.27 3.15 5.48
N VAL A 46 -7.76 3.02 4.26
CA VAL A 46 -7.78 4.09 3.25
C VAL A 46 -8.98 3.84 2.35
N ASP A 47 -9.99 4.71 2.41
CA ASP A 47 -11.09 4.76 1.45
C ASP A 47 -10.73 5.77 0.36
N THR A 48 -10.66 5.35 -0.90
CA THR A 48 -10.30 6.20 -2.03
C THR A 48 -11.52 6.67 -2.83
N CYS A 49 -11.33 7.68 -3.65
CA CYS A 49 -12.32 8.19 -4.60
C CYS A 49 -12.28 7.43 -5.95
N SER A 50 -11.61 6.28 -6.03
CA SER A 50 -11.50 5.48 -7.25
C SER A 50 -11.29 4.02 -6.93
N ASN A 51 -11.96 3.14 -7.67
CA ASN A 51 -11.76 1.70 -7.49
C ASN A 51 -10.33 1.29 -7.90
N PHE A 52 -9.82 0.28 -7.20
CA PHE A 52 -8.62 -0.48 -7.50
C PHE A 52 -8.92 -1.61 -8.47
N ALA A 53 -7.92 -2.01 -9.27
CA ALA A 53 -7.93 -3.30 -9.96
C ALA A 53 -7.66 -4.46 -8.98
N LYS A 54 -7.90 -5.69 -9.42
CA LYS A 54 -7.72 -6.89 -8.58
C LYS A 54 -6.27 -7.12 -8.15
N ASP A 55 -5.33 -6.74 -8.99
CA ASP A 55 -3.90 -6.86 -8.75
C ASP A 55 -3.30 -5.58 -8.15
N GLU A 56 -4.13 -4.66 -7.66
CA GLU A 56 -3.73 -3.32 -7.20
C GLU A 56 -3.96 -3.13 -5.69
N GLY A 57 -3.03 -2.39 -5.08
CA GLY A 57 -3.02 -2.11 -3.66
C GLY A 57 -2.24 -0.83 -3.34
N ILE A 58 -1.85 -0.69 -2.07
CA ILE A 58 -0.99 0.41 -1.58
C ILE A 58 0.20 -0.21 -0.88
N LEU A 59 1.40 0.36 -1.09
CA LEU A 59 2.60 -0.01 -0.36
C LEU A 59 2.57 0.60 1.04
N ILE A 60 2.59 -0.25 2.07
CA ILE A 60 2.55 0.13 3.48
C ILE A 60 3.71 -0.53 4.23
N GLY A 61 4.38 0.21 5.11
CA GLY A 61 5.44 -0.33 5.96
C GLY A 61 5.55 0.41 7.27
N SER A 62 5.93 -0.28 8.34
CA SER A 62 6.19 0.35 9.65
C SER A 62 7.40 1.27 9.62
N TYR A 63 8.32 1.02 8.69
CA TYR A 63 9.53 1.83 8.47
C TYR A 63 9.54 2.33 7.03
N SER A 64 10.15 3.48 6.80
CA SER A 64 10.15 4.11 5.47
C SER A 64 11.03 3.39 4.44
N GLN A 65 11.97 2.55 4.89
CA GLN A 65 12.93 1.81 4.08
C GLN A 65 12.37 0.55 3.42
N GLY A 66 11.20 0.06 3.87
CA GLY A 66 10.67 -1.22 3.44
C GLY A 66 9.16 -1.29 3.60
N MET A 67 8.46 -1.67 2.54
CA MET A 67 7.00 -1.70 2.49
C MET A 67 6.49 -2.96 1.81
N ILE A 68 5.29 -3.38 2.20
CA ILE A 68 4.56 -4.53 1.64
C ILE A 68 3.36 -4.01 0.84
N LEU A 69 3.06 -4.64 -0.29
CA LEU A 69 1.91 -4.31 -1.12
C LEU A 69 0.62 -4.87 -0.51
N VAL A 70 -0.14 -4.01 0.18
CA VAL A 70 -1.40 -4.36 0.83
C VAL A 70 -2.54 -4.29 -0.18
N SER A 71 -3.28 -5.39 -0.30
CA SER A 71 -4.33 -5.58 -1.30
C SER A 71 -5.58 -4.75 -0.98
N SER A 72 -6.26 -4.31 -2.03
CA SER A 72 -7.59 -3.71 -1.94
C SER A 72 -8.68 -4.75 -1.67
N GLU A 73 -9.85 -4.33 -1.16
CA GLU A 73 -11.03 -5.20 -0.94
C GLU A 73 -11.75 -5.54 -2.27
N THR A 74 -10.99 -5.94 -3.29
CA THR A 74 -11.47 -6.26 -4.66
C THR A 74 -11.79 -7.75 -4.85
N HIS A 75 -11.36 -8.61 -3.94
CA HIS A 75 -11.55 -10.06 -4.03
C HIS A 75 -12.73 -10.51 -3.17
N PRO A 76 -13.63 -11.38 -3.70
CA PRO A 76 -14.82 -11.82 -2.98
C PRO A 76 -14.52 -12.42 -1.60
N LEU A 77 -15.49 -12.24 -0.70
CA LEU A 77 -15.54 -12.81 0.64
C LEU A 77 -16.90 -13.53 0.78
N PRO A 78 -17.00 -14.68 1.48
CA PRO A 78 -18.24 -15.46 1.53
C PRO A 78 -19.49 -14.73 2.02
N TYR A 79 -19.35 -13.67 2.84
CA TYR A 79 -20.47 -13.00 3.51
C TYR A 79 -20.44 -11.46 3.43
N MET A 80 -19.61 -10.89 2.56
CA MET A 80 -19.47 -9.44 2.47
C MET A 80 -19.25 -8.99 1.02
N PRO A 81 -19.95 -7.94 0.54
CA PRO A 81 -19.66 -7.37 -0.76
C PRO A 81 -18.25 -6.75 -0.78
N THR A 82 -17.59 -6.84 -1.92
CA THR A 82 -16.31 -6.17 -2.17
C THR A 82 -16.46 -4.66 -2.04
N ARG A 83 -15.40 -3.98 -1.58
CA ARG A 83 -15.28 -2.53 -1.61
C ARG A 83 -14.03 -2.17 -2.39
N PRO A 84 -14.07 -2.19 -3.73
CA PRO A 84 -12.89 -2.00 -4.56
C PRO A 84 -12.16 -0.68 -4.35
N PHE A 85 -12.70 0.29 -3.62
CA PHE A 85 -12.08 1.56 -3.26
C PHE A 85 -11.37 1.54 -1.89
N ARG A 86 -11.40 0.42 -1.16
CA ARG A 86 -10.87 0.32 0.20
C ARG A 86 -9.61 -0.53 0.25
N VAL A 87 -8.64 -0.08 1.03
CA VAL A 87 -7.47 -0.87 1.47
C VAL A 87 -7.44 -0.91 3.01
N ASN A 88 -7.32 -2.10 3.58
CA ASN A 88 -7.09 -2.29 5.02
C ASN A 88 -5.60 -2.07 5.32
N ALA A 89 -5.17 -0.81 5.28
CA ALA A 89 -3.78 -0.42 5.13
C ALA A 89 -2.84 -0.91 6.25
N GLY A 90 -3.10 -0.53 7.51
CA GLY A 90 -2.20 -0.90 8.60
C GLY A 90 -2.41 -0.10 9.89
N ALA A 91 -1.50 -0.28 10.85
CA ALA A 91 -1.45 0.52 12.08
C ALA A 91 -1.22 2.00 11.76
N ILE A 92 -1.75 2.90 12.58
CA ILE A 92 -1.74 4.35 12.27
C ILE A 92 -0.34 4.96 12.12
N HIS A 93 0.69 4.34 12.71
CA HIS A 93 2.09 4.77 12.59
C HIS A 93 2.75 4.31 11.28
N SER A 94 2.12 3.45 10.48
CA SER A 94 2.76 2.94 9.28
C SER A 94 2.89 4.04 8.23
N TYR A 95 3.99 3.99 7.50
CA TYR A 95 4.23 4.79 6.31
C TYR A 95 3.51 4.20 5.10
N LEU A 96 3.20 5.07 4.15
CA LEU A 96 2.75 4.70 2.80
C LEU A 96 3.50 5.52 1.73
N VAL A 97 3.56 5.02 0.51
CA VAL A 97 4.10 5.78 -0.63
C VAL A 97 3.04 6.73 -1.20
N SER A 98 3.21 8.03 -1.00
CA SER A 98 2.29 9.05 -1.52
C SER A 98 2.69 9.56 -2.91
N SER A 99 3.98 9.50 -3.24
CA SER A 99 4.54 9.70 -4.58
C SER A 99 5.87 8.95 -4.71
N VAL A 100 6.44 8.89 -5.92
CA VAL A 100 7.73 8.21 -6.18
C VAL A 100 8.83 8.64 -5.19
N SER A 101 8.82 9.91 -4.78
CA SER A 101 9.82 10.48 -3.88
C SER A 101 9.33 10.75 -2.45
N GLN A 102 8.07 10.46 -2.11
CA GLN A 102 7.49 10.85 -0.82
C GLN A 102 6.77 9.70 -0.12
N THR A 103 6.96 9.61 1.20
CA THR A 103 6.12 8.78 2.08
C THR A 103 5.38 9.66 3.09
N ASN A 104 4.25 9.19 3.59
CA ASN A 104 3.47 9.84 4.65
C ASN A 104 3.07 8.83 5.70
N TYR A 105 2.86 9.28 6.94
CA TYR A 105 2.21 8.44 7.94
C TYR A 105 0.73 8.27 7.62
N LEU A 106 0.17 7.09 7.89
CA LEU A 106 -1.27 6.86 7.75
C LEU A 106 -2.10 7.81 8.62
N SER A 107 -1.59 8.17 9.81
CA SER A 107 -2.22 9.13 10.72
C SER A 107 -2.32 10.57 10.18
N GLU A 108 -1.47 10.93 9.21
CA GLU A 108 -1.45 12.28 8.62
C GLU A 108 -2.40 12.42 7.43
N LEU A 109 -2.85 11.29 6.86
CA LEU A 109 -3.75 11.33 5.72
C LEU A 109 -5.13 11.86 6.09
N SER A 110 -5.69 12.61 5.15
CA SER A 110 -7.03 13.17 5.21
C SER A 110 -7.66 13.23 3.82
N SER A 111 -8.97 13.48 3.77
CA SER A 111 -9.69 13.62 2.49
C SER A 111 -9.02 14.63 1.56
N GLY A 112 -8.86 14.26 0.30
CA GLY A 112 -8.22 15.08 -0.73
C GLY A 112 -6.72 14.86 -0.90
N HIS A 113 -6.05 14.17 0.05
CA HIS A 113 -4.68 13.73 -0.16
C HIS A 113 -4.58 12.76 -1.34
N LYS A 114 -3.39 12.69 -1.95
CA LYS A 114 -3.08 11.74 -3.01
C LYS A 114 -2.14 10.67 -2.50
N VAL A 115 -2.35 9.44 -2.96
CA VAL A 115 -1.50 8.28 -2.69
C VAL A 115 -1.23 7.52 -3.99
N LEU A 116 -0.25 6.61 -3.99
CA LEU A 116 -0.03 5.72 -5.12
C LEU A 116 -0.80 4.41 -4.95
N GLY A 117 -1.69 4.12 -5.90
CA GLY A 117 -2.14 2.75 -6.16
C GLY A 117 -1.11 2.07 -7.04
N VAL A 118 -0.67 0.87 -6.65
CA VAL A 118 0.39 0.11 -7.31
C VAL A 118 -0.12 -1.28 -7.64
N ASN A 119 0.10 -1.74 -8.88
CA ASN A 119 -0.24 -3.09 -9.29
C ASN A 119 0.94 -4.06 -9.13
N CYS A 120 0.68 -5.37 -9.30
CA CYS A 120 1.71 -6.40 -9.12
C CYS A 120 2.89 -6.32 -10.11
N ASP A 121 2.75 -5.60 -11.22
CA ASP A 121 3.84 -5.34 -12.18
C ASP A 121 4.65 -4.08 -11.83
N GLY A 122 4.31 -3.39 -10.74
CA GLY A 122 4.93 -2.14 -10.33
C GLY A 122 4.39 -0.89 -11.03
N LYS A 123 3.38 -1.01 -11.91
CA LYS A 123 2.71 0.16 -12.50
C LYS A 123 1.92 0.87 -11.41
N ALA A 124 2.12 2.18 -11.33
CA ALA A 124 1.51 3.01 -10.31
C ALA A 124 0.67 4.13 -10.93
N ARG A 125 -0.28 4.62 -10.14
CA ARG A 125 -1.08 5.80 -10.49
C ARG A 125 -1.47 6.57 -9.23
N GLU A 126 -1.63 7.88 -9.37
CA GLU A 126 -2.19 8.69 -8.29
C GLU A 126 -3.66 8.36 -8.06
N ILE A 127 -4.02 8.20 -6.78
CA ILE A 127 -5.39 7.98 -6.31
C ILE A 127 -5.70 8.99 -5.21
N VAL A 128 -6.86 9.63 -5.29
CA VAL A 128 -7.34 10.56 -4.27
C VAL A 128 -7.94 9.79 -3.10
N VAL A 129 -7.53 10.12 -1.89
CA VAL A 129 -8.11 9.64 -0.63
C VAL A 129 -9.44 10.34 -0.42
N GLY A 130 -10.50 9.58 -0.24
CA GLY A 130 -11.82 10.09 0.15
C GLY A 130 -11.95 10.21 1.66
N ARG A 131 -11.50 9.20 2.42
CA ARG A 131 -11.53 9.23 3.89
C ARG A 131 -10.54 8.23 4.49
N MET A 132 -10.01 8.57 5.65
CA MET A 132 -9.33 7.62 6.55
C MET A 132 -10.31 7.11 7.61
N LYS A 133 -10.47 5.79 7.70
CA LYS A 133 -11.27 5.16 8.76
C LYS A 133 -10.34 4.54 9.80
N ILE A 134 -10.22 5.20 10.95
CA ILE A 134 -9.41 4.72 12.08
C ILE A 134 -10.31 4.00 13.09
N GLU A 135 -9.91 2.80 13.51
CA GLU A 135 -10.63 2.01 14.51
C GLU A 135 -9.67 1.12 15.31
N VAL A 136 -10.06 0.75 16.53
CA VAL A 136 -9.29 -0.15 17.39
C VAL A 136 -9.63 -1.60 17.07
N ARG A 137 -8.62 -2.41 16.74
CA ARG A 137 -8.75 -3.83 16.36
C ARG A 137 -7.58 -4.66 16.88
N PRO A 138 -7.73 -6.00 16.94
CA PRO A 138 -6.58 -6.90 17.05
C PRO A 138 -5.61 -6.67 15.89
N LEU A 139 -4.31 -6.68 16.18
CA LEU A 139 -3.24 -6.41 15.24
C LEU A 139 -2.31 -7.61 15.06
N LEU A 140 -1.83 -7.78 13.83
CA LEU A 140 -0.89 -8.80 13.41
C LEU A 140 0.32 -8.12 12.75
N SER A 141 1.50 -8.41 13.27
CA SER A 141 2.80 -7.97 12.73
C SER A 141 3.32 -8.99 11.73
N ILE A 142 3.70 -8.51 10.55
CA ILE A 142 4.33 -9.29 9.49
C ILE A 142 5.77 -8.80 9.37
N ASP A 143 6.72 -9.63 9.78
CA ASP A 143 8.14 -9.42 9.54
C ASP A 143 8.57 -10.19 8.29
N ALA A 144 9.28 -9.52 7.40
CA ALA A 144 9.79 -10.08 6.17
C ALA A 144 11.20 -9.55 5.88
N VAL A 145 11.88 -10.16 4.91
CA VAL A 145 13.21 -9.74 4.47
C VAL A 145 13.28 -9.74 2.95
N SER A 146 13.93 -8.72 2.40
CA SER A 146 14.22 -8.67 0.96
C SER A 146 15.30 -9.66 0.56
N GLN A 147 15.47 -9.88 -0.75
CA GLN A 147 16.57 -10.69 -1.27
C GLN A 147 17.95 -10.10 -0.93
N SER A 148 18.02 -8.77 -0.77
CA SER A 148 19.22 -8.03 -0.36
C SER A 148 19.45 -8.00 1.17
N GLY A 149 18.59 -8.65 1.96
CA GLY A 149 18.71 -8.73 3.42
C GLY A 149 18.13 -7.54 4.19
N ILE A 150 17.39 -6.65 3.52
CA ILE A 150 16.75 -5.50 4.15
C ILE A 150 15.50 -5.97 4.92
N PRO A 151 15.40 -5.71 6.23
CA PRO A 151 14.21 -6.07 7.00
C PRO A 151 13.03 -5.16 6.63
N VAL A 152 11.86 -5.77 6.49
CA VAL A 152 10.59 -5.11 6.20
C VAL A 152 9.59 -5.53 7.27
N ASN A 153 8.85 -4.57 7.80
CA ASN A 153 7.77 -4.84 8.75
C ASN A 153 6.51 -4.09 8.33
N VAL A 154 5.35 -4.72 8.51
CA VAL A 154 4.06 -4.03 8.50
C VAL A 154 3.17 -4.61 9.60
N ILE A 155 2.43 -3.73 10.27
CA ILE A 155 1.41 -4.12 11.24
C ILE A 155 0.04 -3.84 10.64
N VAL A 156 -0.80 -4.86 10.58
CA VAL A 156 -2.14 -4.81 9.99
C VAL A 156 -3.19 -5.31 10.97
N GLN A 157 -4.47 -5.18 10.63
CA GLN A 157 -5.51 -5.84 11.40
C GLN A 157 -5.37 -7.37 11.29
N ASP A 158 -5.44 -8.04 12.43
CA ASP A 158 -5.51 -9.49 12.55
C ASP A 158 -6.92 -9.97 12.20
N ASP A 159 -7.20 -10.10 10.90
CA ASP A 159 -8.49 -10.52 10.38
C ASP A 159 -8.33 -11.20 9.01
N TRP A 160 -9.10 -12.26 8.80
CA TRP A 160 -9.08 -13.11 7.62
C TRP A 160 -9.36 -12.38 6.31
N HIS A 161 -10.04 -11.22 6.36
CA HIS A 161 -10.32 -10.42 5.16
C HIS A 161 -9.20 -9.43 4.77
N VAL A 162 -8.17 -9.26 5.62
CA VAL A 162 -7.01 -8.44 5.30
C VAL A 162 -6.04 -9.26 4.46
N ARG A 163 -5.59 -8.67 3.36
CA ARG A 163 -4.81 -9.36 2.34
C ARG A 163 -3.61 -8.55 1.89
N VAL A 164 -2.56 -9.26 1.52
CA VAL A 164 -1.36 -8.73 0.85
C VAL A 164 -1.19 -9.41 -0.50
N LEU A 165 -0.48 -8.77 -1.41
CA LEU A 165 -0.19 -9.32 -2.74
C LEU A 165 1.18 -10.00 -2.74
N GLY A 166 1.25 -11.17 -3.37
CA GLY A 166 2.46 -11.94 -3.62
C GLY A 166 2.78 -12.05 -5.12
N PRO A 167 3.91 -12.69 -5.46
CA PRO A 167 4.36 -12.81 -6.84
C PRO A 167 3.28 -13.41 -7.77
N GLY A 168 3.19 -12.90 -9.00
CA GLY A 168 2.20 -13.35 -9.98
C GLY A 168 0.75 -12.96 -9.66
N GLY A 169 0.53 -11.96 -8.80
CA GLY A 169 -0.81 -11.49 -8.43
C GLY A 169 -1.52 -12.40 -7.42
N LYS A 170 -0.76 -13.23 -6.69
CA LYS A 170 -1.31 -14.10 -5.66
C LYS A 170 -1.87 -13.25 -4.51
N VAL A 171 -3.09 -13.53 -4.11
CA VAL A 171 -3.75 -12.85 -2.99
C VAL A 171 -3.59 -13.71 -1.75
N LEU A 172 -3.00 -13.15 -0.70
CA LEU A 172 -2.65 -13.87 0.51
C LEU A 172 -3.38 -13.27 1.71
N ASN A 173 -4.14 -14.08 2.45
CA ASN A 173 -4.77 -13.65 3.70
C ASN A 173 -3.70 -13.54 4.78
N VAL A 174 -3.66 -12.44 5.51
CA VAL A 174 -2.59 -12.18 6.48
C VAL A 174 -2.58 -13.16 7.65
N THR A 175 -3.75 -13.69 8.01
CA THR A 175 -3.92 -14.69 9.08
C THR A 175 -3.45 -16.09 8.70
N GLU A 176 -3.20 -16.35 7.41
CA GLU A 176 -2.74 -17.65 6.89
C GLU A 176 -1.26 -17.63 6.52
N LEU A 177 -0.59 -16.48 6.64
CA LEU A 177 0.83 -16.33 6.34
C LEU A 177 1.69 -17.13 7.32
N LYS A 178 2.81 -17.63 6.83
CA LYS A 178 3.83 -18.32 7.61
C LYS A 178 5.23 -17.98 7.10
N PRO A 179 6.27 -18.20 7.92
CA PRO A 179 7.65 -18.06 7.46
C PRO A 179 7.92 -18.84 6.16
N GLY A 180 8.62 -18.20 5.22
CA GLY A 180 8.89 -18.73 3.88
C GLY A 180 7.88 -18.32 2.80
N ASP A 181 6.71 -17.77 3.17
CA ASP A 181 5.78 -17.22 2.18
C ASP A 181 6.39 -15.99 1.48
N LYS A 182 6.09 -15.83 0.18
CA LYS A 182 6.61 -14.74 -0.65
C LYS A 182 5.55 -13.66 -0.86
N LEU A 183 5.94 -12.41 -0.61
CA LEU A 183 5.13 -11.21 -0.74
C LEU A 183 5.74 -10.26 -1.78
N LEU A 184 4.94 -9.37 -2.34
CA LEU A 184 5.44 -8.23 -3.10
C LEU A 184 5.63 -7.03 -2.18
N GLY A 185 6.75 -6.34 -2.36
CA GLY A 185 7.05 -5.13 -1.62
C GLY A 185 8.04 -4.24 -2.34
N HIS A 186 8.45 -3.18 -1.66
CA HIS A 186 9.43 -2.23 -2.16
C HIS A 186 10.39 -1.88 -1.03
N THR A 187 11.69 -2.00 -1.26
CA THR A 187 12.70 -1.45 -0.36
C THR A 187 13.41 -0.26 -1.00
N ALA A 188 13.73 0.73 -0.17
CA ALA A 188 14.53 1.87 -0.56
C ALA A 188 15.92 1.74 0.10
N PRO A 189 17.03 1.79 -0.69
CA PRO A 189 18.38 1.58 -0.16
C PRO A 189 18.87 2.66 0.82
N SER A 190 18.16 3.78 0.96
CA SER A 190 18.43 4.82 1.96
C SER A 190 17.18 5.07 2.79
N GLY A 191 17.32 5.04 4.13
CA GLY A 191 16.23 5.43 5.03
C GLY A 191 15.68 6.81 4.69
N ARG A 192 14.35 6.97 4.77
CA ARG A 192 13.69 8.27 4.61
C ARG A 192 13.30 8.79 5.98
N HIS A 193 13.63 10.04 6.30
CA HIS A 193 13.13 10.73 7.49
C HIS A 193 12.01 11.67 7.04
N VAL A 194 10.85 11.62 7.71
CA VAL A 194 9.63 12.40 7.33
C VAL A 194 9.27 12.29 5.84
N GLY A 195 9.50 11.12 5.26
CA GLY A 195 9.18 10.82 3.87
C GLY A 195 10.07 11.45 2.80
N LEU A 196 11.14 12.14 3.18
CA LEU A 196 12.18 12.61 2.26
C LEU A 196 13.42 11.70 2.34
N PRO A 197 14.13 11.45 1.22
CA PRO A 197 15.40 10.74 1.26
C PRO A 197 16.42 11.58 2.03
N VAL A 198 16.93 11.04 3.16
CA VAL A 198 17.96 11.71 3.96
C VAL A 198 19.20 10.82 4.00
N LYS A 199 20.38 11.43 3.85
CA LYS A 199 21.68 10.76 4.06
C LYS A 199 22.09 10.68 5.54
N GLU A 200 21.14 10.87 6.46
CA GLU A 200 21.38 10.87 7.91
C GLU A 200 21.01 9.52 8.50
N SER A 201 21.77 9.08 9.51
CA SER A 201 21.48 7.85 10.26
C SER A 201 20.23 8.05 11.11
N CYS A 202 19.10 7.50 10.68
CA CYS A 202 17.89 7.40 11.48
C CYS A 202 17.74 5.96 12.01
N LEU A 203 17.49 5.80 13.30
CA LEU A 203 17.28 4.51 13.95
C LEU A 203 15.84 4.43 14.45
N GLU A 204 15.00 3.70 13.73
CA GLU A 204 13.64 3.33 14.14
C GLU A 204 13.71 1.94 14.81
N LYS A 205 13.09 1.75 15.99
CA LYS A 205 13.08 0.48 16.75
C LYS A 205 11.67 0.07 17.10
#